data_AF-E5EZL1-F1
#
_entry.id   AF-E5EZL1-F1
#
_cell.length_a   1.000
_cell.length_b   1.000
_cell.length_c   1.000
_cell.angle_alpha   90.00
_cell.angle_beta   90.00
_cell.angle_gamma   90.00
#
_symmetry.space_group_name_H-M   'P 1'
#
loop_
_entity.id
_entity.type
_entity.pdbx_description
1 polymer ?
#
loop_
_entity_poly.entity_id
_entity_poly.type
_entity_poly.pdbx_seq_one_letter_code
_entity_poly.pdbx_strand_id
1 'polypeptide(L)' 'VWAKGGEGGIETAKEVIRLCEEESNENFEFSYEVDKPLKEKIETIAKRIYGAGNVTYSKAASDELANLEKLGFGNVPI' A
#
# COMPACT_ATOMS: atom_id res chain seq x y z
N VAL A 1 -9.15 -24.75 5.62
CA VAL A 1 -8.03 -25.73 5.75
C VAL A 1 -7.81 -26.28 7.16
N TRP A 2 -8.00 -25.52 8.25
CA TRP A 2 -7.61 -25.93 9.61
C TRP A 2 -8.10 -27.34 10.06
N ALA A 3 -9.41 -27.65 9.94
CA ALA A 3 -9.96 -28.94 10.41
C ALA A 3 -9.91 -30.10 9.38
N LYS A 4 -9.66 -29.81 8.09
CA LYS A 4 -9.74 -30.80 6.98
C LYS A 4 -8.50 -30.80 6.08
N GLY A 5 -7.40 -30.18 6.51
CA GLY A 5 -6.21 -29.98 5.69
C GLY A 5 -6.54 -29.32 4.34
N GLY A 6 -5.90 -29.80 3.27
CA GLY A 6 -6.09 -29.28 1.91
C GLY A 6 -7.52 -29.44 1.38
N GLU A 7 -8.25 -30.48 1.79
CA GLU A 7 -9.64 -30.70 1.36
C GLU A 7 -10.54 -29.52 1.73
N GLY A 8 -10.35 -28.97 2.93
CA GLY A 8 -11.06 -27.77 3.41
C GLY A 8 -10.60 -26.45 2.79
N GLY A 9 -9.80 -26.47 1.72
CA GLY A 9 -9.38 -25.29 0.96
C GLY A 9 -9.65 -25.40 -0.55
N ILE A 10 -10.19 -26.52 -1.04
CA ILE A 10 -10.42 -26.76 -2.47
C ILE A 10 -11.27 -25.67 -3.11
N GLU A 11 -12.34 -25.24 -2.45
CA GLU A 11 -13.23 -24.20 -3.00
C GLU A 11 -12.53 -22.84 -3.11
N THR A 12 -11.74 -22.45 -2.09
CA THR A 12 -10.90 -21.25 -2.17
C THR A 12 -9.84 -21.38 -3.28
N ALA A 13 -9.23 -22.55 -3.44
CA ALA A 13 -8.22 -22.79 -4.47
C ALA A 13 -8.81 -22.69 -5.89
N LYS A 14 -10.00 -23.26 -6.13
CA LYS A 14 -10.71 -23.12 -7.40
C LYS A 14 -11.02 -21.64 -7.70
N GLU A 15 -11.45 -20.88 -6.70
CA GLU A 15 -11.75 -19.46 -6.88
C GLU A 15 -10.49 -18.64 -7.18
N VAL A 16 -9.36 -18.92 -6.52
CA VAL A 16 -8.08 -18.28 -6.83
C VAL A 16 -7.65 -18.59 -8.27
N ILE A 17 -7.74 -19.86 -8.70
CA ILE A 17 -7.42 -20.26 -10.08
C ILE A 17 -8.31 -19.50 -11.06
N ARG A 18 -9.63 -19.46 -10.81
CA ARG A 18 -10.61 -18.73 -11.63
C ARG A 18 -10.22 -17.25 -11.77
N LEU A 19 -9.88 -16.57 -10.67
CA LEU A 19 -9.45 -15.17 -10.69
C LEU A 19 -8.10 -14.96 -11.39
N CYS A 20 -7.20 -15.95 -11.39
CA CYS A 20 -5.93 -15.90 -12.11
C CYS A 20 -6.07 -16.18 -13.61
N GLU A 21 -7.09 -16.94 -14.02
CA GLU A 21 -7.40 -17.24 -15.42
C GLU A 21 -8.23 -16.13 -16.09
N GLU A 22 -8.94 -15.31 -15.31
CA GLU A 22 -9.53 -14.06 -15.79
C GLU A 22 -8.43 -13.11 -16.29
N GLU A 23 -8.79 -12.24 -17.25
CA GLU A 23 -7.84 -11.24 -17.77
C GLU A 23 -7.25 -10.44 -16.61
N SER A 24 -5.92 -10.29 -16.65
CA SER A 24 -5.19 -9.52 -15.65
C SER A 24 -5.83 -8.15 -15.50
N ASN A 25 -6.08 -7.72 -14.26
CA ASN A 25 -6.61 -6.39 -14.02
C ASN A 25 -5.60 -5.35 -14.55
N GLU A 26 -5.90 -4.79 -15.73
CA GLU A 26 -5.09 -3.73 -16.36
C GLU A 26 -5.00 -2.47 -15.48
N ASN A 27 -5.83 -2.36 -14.45
CA ASN A 27 -5.87 -1.25 -13.51
C ASN A 27 -5.08 -1.51 -12.22
N PHE A 28 -4.14 -2.46 -12.21
CA PHE A 28 -3.20 -2.53 -11.08
C PHE A 28 -2.36 -1.25 -11.03
N GLU A 29 -2.46 -0.54 -9.91
CA GLU A 29 -1.70 0.67 -9.65
C GLU A 29 -1.15 0.66 -8.23
N PHE A 30 0.02 1.28 -8.05
CA PHE A 30 0.53 1.55 -6.71
C PHE A 30 -0.36 2.56 -6.00
N SER A 31 -0.25 2.59 -4.66
CA SER A 31 -1.00 3.55 -3.86
C SER A 31 -0.59 4.99 -4.20
N TYR A 32 0.69 5.23 -4.53
CA TYR A 32 1.28 6.52 -4.89
C TYR A 32 2.46 6.35 -5.87
N GLU A 33 2.85 7.42 -6.56
CA GLU A 33 4.09 7.50 -7.35
C GLU A 33 5.29 7.78 -6.44
N VAL A 34 6.44 7.17 -6.74
CA VAL A 34 7.61 7.18 -5.86
C VAL A 34 8.33 8.54 -5.80
N ASP A 35 8.05 9.45 -6.72
CA ASP A 35 8.62 10.80 -6.79
C ASP A 35 7.77 11.86 -6.07
N LYS A 36 6.61 11.47 -5.53
CA LYS A 36 5.78 12.37 -4.72
C LYS A 36 6.48 12.82 -3.42
N PRO A 37 6.18 14.01 -2.90
CA PRO A 37 6.67 14.46 -1.60
C PRO A 37 6.37 13.43 -0.49
N LEU A 38 7.28 13.26 0.47
CA LEU A 38 7.13 12.24 1.52
C LEU A 38 5.82 12.40 2.31
N LYS A 39 5.40 13.64 2.56
CA LYS A 39 4.12 13.93 3.23
C LYS A 39 2.91 13.49 2.40
N GLU A 40 2.96 13.59 1.08
CA GLU A 40 1.87 13.17 0.19
C GLU A 40 1.78 11.64 0.12
N LYS A 41 2.93 10.94 0.10
CA LYS A 41 2.97 9.47 0.17
C LYS A 41 2.31 8.96 1.45
N ILE A 42 2.69 9.53 2.60
CA ILE A 42 2.11 9.17 3.91
C ILE A 42 0.60 9.45 3.92
N GLU A 43 0.17 10.61 3.44
CA GLU A 43 -1.24 10.98 3.38
C GLU A 43 -2.03 10.05 2.44
N THR A 44 -1.45 9.63 1.33
CA THR A 44 -2.07 8.71 0.39
C THR A 44 -2.34 7.35 1.02
N ILE A 45 -1.36 6.78 1.73
CA ILE A 45 -1.57 5.53 2.49
C ILE A 45 -2.66 5.73 3.55
N ALA A 46 -2.54 6.78 4.36
CA ALA A 46 -3.46 7.04 5.46
C ALA A 46 -4.91 7.18 4.99
N LYS A 47 -5.15 7.91 3.90
CA LYS A 47 -6.51 8.14 3.38
C LYS A 47 -7.03 6.95 2.57
N ARG A 48 -6.24 6.44 1.62
CA ARG A 48 -6.71 5.44 0.64
C ARG A 48 -6.76 4.03 1.22
N ILE A 49 -5.83 3.68 2.11
CA ILE A 49 -5.71 2.33 2.68
C ILE A 49 -6.34 2.26 4.07
N TYR A 50 -6.09 3.25 4.93
CA TYR A 50 -6.58 3.23 6.32
C TYR A 50 -7.89 4.03 6.53
N GLY A 51 -8.34 4.80 5.53
CA GLY A 51 -9.59 5.58 5.65
C GLY A 51 -9.50 6.78 6.58
N ALA A 52 -8.31 7.34 6.80
CA ALA A 52 -8.11 8.50 7.67
C ALA A 52 -8.74 9.78 7.06
N GLY A 53 -9.24 10.69 7.91
CA GLY A 53 -9.71 12.00 7.47
C GLY A 53 -8.56 12.97 7.15
N ASN A 54 -7.51 12.95 7.98
CA ASN A 54 -6.35 13.82 7.84
C ASN A 54 -5.10 13.19 8.50
N VAL A 55 -3.93 13.70 8.13
CA VAL A 55 -2.65 13.38 8.78
C VAL A 55 -2.11 14.62 9.45
N THR A 56 -1.70 14.51 10.72
CA THR A 56 -1.05 15.59 11.46
C THR A 56 0.36 15.18 11.84
N TYR A 57 1.30 16.09 11.66
CA TYR A 57 2.71 15.85 11.94
C TYR A 57 3.12 16.64 13.18
N SER A 58 3.86 16.00 14.09
CA SER A 58 4.59 16.73 15.13
C SER A 58 5.67 17.61 14.48
N LYS A 59 6.17 18.60 15.23
CA LYS A 59 7.27 19.44 14.74
C LYS A 59 8.50 18.59 14.37
N ALA A 60 8.89 17.67 15.25
CA ALA A 60 10.02 16.77 15.02
C ALA A 60 9.85 15.93 13.74
N ALA A 61 8.64 15.39 13.50
CA ALA A 61 8.36 14.63 12.28
C ALA A 61 8.42 15.50 11.02
N SER A 62 7.87 16.72 11.08
CA SER A 62 7.96 17.65 9.94
C SER A 62 9.39 18.05 9.62
N ASP A 63 10.21 18.30 10.64
CA ASP A 63 11.61 18.68 10.48
C ASP A 63 12.42 17.51 9.87
N GLU A 64 12.18 16.29 10.34
CA GLU A 64 12.89 15.11 9.82
C GLU A 64 12.49 14.77 8.38
N LEU A 65 11.20 14.83 8.04
CA LEU A 65 10.75 14.61 6.66
C LEU A 65 11.41 15.61 5.69
N ALA A 66 11.52 16.88 6.11
CA ALA A 66 12.21 17.88 5.31
C ALA A 66 13.73 17.62 5.20
N ASN A 67 14.34 17.06 6.23
CA ASN A 67 15.75 16.65 6.20
C ASN A 67 15.98 15.48 5.23
N LEU A 68 15.12 14.46 5.27
CA LEU A 68 15.19 13.30 4.39
C LEU A 68 15.06 13.68 2.91
N GLU A 69 14.15 14.59 2.57
CA GLU A 69 14.05 15.09 1.20
C GLU A 69 15.34 15.83 0.76
N LYS A 70 15.92 16.67 1.63
CA LYS A 70 17.19 17.36 1.34
C LYS A 70 18.36 16.41 1.14
N LEU A 71 18.38 15.29 1.86
CA LEU A 71 19.41 14.26 1.74
C LEU A 71 19.23 13.38 0.50
N GLY A 72 18.18 13.60 -0.30
CA GLY A 72 17.90 12.84 -1.52
C GLY A 72 17.09 11.56 -1.29
N PHE A 73 16.59 11.34 -0.07
CA PHE A 73 15.71 10.20 0.25
C PHE A 73 14.23 10.48 -0.09
N GLY A 74 13.92 11.61 -0.75
CA GLY A 74 12.55 11.95 -1.14
C GLY A 74 11.90 10.92 -2.08
N ASN A 75 12.69 10.19 -2.87
CA ASN A 75 12.21 9.27 -3.90
C ASN A 75 12.25 7.79 -3.49
N VAL A 76 12.26 7.50 -2.18
CA VAL A 76 12.09 6.12 -1.68
C VAL A 76 10.62 5.87 -1.28
N PRO A 77 10.14 4.62 -1.32
CA PRO A 77 8.84 4.28 -0.76
C PRO A 77 8.75 4.53 0.76
N ILE A 78 7.54 4.79 1.24
CA ILE A 78 7.15 4.83 2.66
C ILE A 78 6.72 3.43 3.10
#